data_AF-A0A6G1YZK9-F1
#
_entry.id   AF-A0A6G1YZK9-F1
#
_cell.length_a   1.000
_cell.length_b   1.000
_cell.length_c   1.000
_cell.angle_alpha   90.00
_cell.angle_beta   90.00
_cell.angle_gamma   90.00
#
_symmetry.space_group_name_H-M   'P 1'
#
loop_
_entity.id
_entity.type
_entity.pdbx_description
1 polymer ?
#
loop_
_entity_poly.entity_id
_entity_poly.type
_entity_poly.pdbx_seq_one_letter_code
_entity_poly.pdbx_strand_id
1 'polypeptide(L)'
;MKFIVRLTHSPDNCWARPENQEKATEFQQRLENVDEELGVTVHSAFVAPNEHTFYLVLDAESFEGVVGLLGPPVLEDHEADITPVMSIVGAMDVIGIE
;
A
#
# COMPACT_ATOMS: atom_id res chain seq x y z
N MET A 1 5.72 8.21 9.53
CA MET A 1 5.84 8.81 8.18
C MET A 1 4.61 8.45 7.37
N LYS A 2 4.08 9.36 6.54
CA LYS A 2 2.92 9.08 5.68
C LYS A 2 3.40 8.61 4.32
N PHE A 3 2.71 7.61 3.76
CA PHE A 3 2.98 7.11 2.42
C PHE A 3 1.70 6.99 1.61
N ILE A 4 1.81 7.28 0.33
CA ILE A 4 0.85 6.86 -0.69
C ILE A 4 1.54 5.76 -1.49
N VAL A 5 0.89 4.61 -1.59
CA VAL A 5 1.35 3.46 -2.35
C VAL A 5 0.44 3.28 -3.55
N ARG A 6 1.03 3.16 -4.74
CA ARG A 6 0.34 2.69 -5.95
C ARG A 6 0.95 1.35 -6.36
N LEU A 7 0.12 0.33 -6.48
CA LEU A 7 0.52 -1.00 -6.97
C LEU A 7 -0.16 -1.26 -8.31
N THR A 8 0.60 -1.59 -9.34
CA THR A 8 0.07 -1.89 -10.68
C THR A 8 0.50 -3.28 -11.13
N HIS A 9 -0.41 -4.02 -11.76
CA HIS A 9 -0.12 -5.33 -12.36
C HIS A 9 -0.73 -5.42 -13.75
N SER A 10 -0.28 -6.39 -14.56
CA SER A 10 -0.91 -6.69 -15.85
C SER A 10 -2.20 -7.51 -15.68
N PRO A 11 -3.13 -7.49 -16.65
CA PRO A 11 -4.32 -8.35 -16.60
C PRO A 11 -4.02 -9.86 -16.51
N ASP A 12 -2.86 -10.29 -16.98
CA ASP A 12 -2.43 -11.70 -16.90
C ASP A 12 -2.12 -12.11 -15.46
N ASN A 13 -1.63 -11.18 -14.63
CA ASN A 13 -1.36 -11.42 -13.21
C ASN A 13 -2.52 -11.00 -12.30
N CYS A 14 -3.74 -10.89 -12.84
CA CYS A 14 -4.86 -10.39 -12.06
C CYS A 14 -5.25 -11.36 -10.94
N TRP A 15 -5.30 -10.86 -9.72
CA TRP A 15 -5.67 -11.65 -8.54
C TRP A 15 -7.18 -11.96 -8.44
N ALA A 16 -8.00 -11.35 -9.30
CA ALA A 16 -9.40 -11.76 -9.48
C ALA A 16 -9.56 -13.06 -10.28
N ARG A 17 -8.49 -13.57 -10.91
CA ARG A 17 -8.52 -14.85 -11.62
C ARG A 17 -8.59 -16.02 -10.64
N PRO A 18 -9.30 -17.12 -10.97
CA PRO A 18 -9.46 -18.27 -10.08
C PRO A 18 -8.15 -18.83 -9.52
N GLU A 19 -7.11 -18.90 -10.36
CA GLU A 19 -5.78 -19.41 -10.00
C GLU A 19 -5.02 -18.55 -8.99
N ASN A 20 -5.43 -17.29 -8.78
CA ASN A 20 -4.76 -16.33 -7.89
C ASN A 20 -5.60 -15.93 -6.66
N GLN A 21 -6.78 -16.55 -6.45
CA GLN A 21 -7.71 -16.15 -5.38
C GLN A 21 -7.10 -16.23 -3.97
N GLU A 22 -6.16 -17.16 -3.75
CA GLU A 22 -5.47 -17.30 -2.48
C GLU A 22 -4.60 -16.08 -2.18
N LYS A 23 -3.89 -15.53 -3.18
CA LYS A 23 -3.10 -14.30 -3.06
C LYS A 23 -3.97 -13.09 -2.73
N ALA A 24 -5.14 -12.98 -3.38
CA ALA A 24 -6.10 -11.92 -3.09
C ALA A 24 -6.59 -11.97 -1.63
N THR A 25 -6.90 -13.19 -1.16
CA THR A 25 -7.38 -13.44 0.19
C THR A 25 -6.30 -13.15 1.23
N GLU A 26 -5.07 -13.59 0.99
CA GLU A 26 -3.93 -13.32 1.86
C GLU A 26 -3.67 -11.82 1.98
N PHE A 27 -3.69 -11.09 0.87
CA PHE A 27 -3.47 -9.65 0.90
C PHE A 27 -4.59 -8.90 1.62
N GLN A 28 -5.85 -9.27 1.40
CA GLN A 28 -6.97 -8.74 2.18
C GLN A 28 -6.75 -8.96 3.69
N GLN A 29 -6.43 -10.19 4.10
CA GLN A 29 -6.18 -10.53 5.50
C GLN A 29 -5.01 -9.73 6.08
N ARG A 30 -3.96 -9.50 5.30
CA ARG A 30 -2.80 -8.70 5.71
C ARG A 30 -3.15 -7.24 5.94
N LEU A 31 -4.08 -6.67 5.16
CA LEU A 31 -4.58 -5.30 5.35
C LEU A 31 -5.54 -5.19 6.54
N GLU A 32 -6.35 -6.23 6.80
CA GLU A 32 -7.29 -6.27 7.93
C GLU A 32 -6.59 -6.55 9.27
N ASN A 33 -5.51 -7.33 9.25
CA ASN A 33 -4.77 -7.78 10.42
C ASN A 33 -3.29 -7.42 10.28
N VAL A 34 -3.01 -6.14 10.10
CA VAL A 34 -1.62 -5.65 10.02
C VAL A 34 -0.90 -6.01 11.31
N ASP A 35 0.26 -6.66 11.17
CA ASP A 35 1.11 -7.01 12.29
C ASP A 35 1.61 -5.73 12.99
N GLU A 36 1.31 -5.60 14.28
CA GLU A 36 1.72 -4.46 15.09
C GLU A 36 3.25 -4.28 15.10
N GLU A 37 4.02 -5.37 14.96
CA GLU A 37 5.49 -5.34 14.92
C GLU A 37 6.03 -4.63 13.67
N LEU A 38 5.24 -4.52 12.59
CA LEU A 38 5.64 -3.77 11.40
C LEU A 38 5.60 -2.26 11.63
N GLY A 39 4.91 -1.78 12.66
CA GLY A 39 4.73 -0.36 12.92
C GLY A 39 4.02 0.36 11.77
N VAL A 40 3.08 -0.31 11.10
CA VAL A 40 2.31 0.22 9.97
C VAL A 40 0.82 0.33 10.34
N THR A 41 0.22 1.45 9.96
CA THR A 41 -1.22 1.68 10.05
C THR A 41 -1.76 1.97 8.66
N VAL A 42 -2.62 1.09 8.14
CA VAL A 42 -3.32 1.32 6.87
C VAL A 42 -4.59 2.15 7.14
N HIS A 43 -4.65 3.36 6.60
CA HIS A 43 -5.82 4.25 6.75
C HIS A 43 -6.90 3.93 5.74
N SER A 44 -6.49 3.60 4.51
CA SER A 44 -7.41 3.33 3.42
C SER A 44 -6.73 2.50 2.35
N ALA A 45 -7.52 1.64 1.71
CA ALA A 45 -7.14 0.88 0.53
C ALA A 45 -8.26 1.00 -0.51
N PHE A 46 -7.89 1.32 -1.74
CA PHE A 46 -8.81 1.44 -2.88
C PHE A 46 -8.26 0.66 -4.06
N VAL A 47 -9.15 0.25 -4.96
CA VAL A 47 -8.78 -0.45 -6.19
C VAL A 47 -9.49 0.21 -7.37
N ALA A 48 -8.78 0.33 -8.49
CA ALA A 48 -9.31 0.64 -9.80
C ALA A 48 -9.23 -0.64 -10.66
N PRO A 49 -10.28 -1.48 -10.68
CA PRO A 49 -10.20 -2.81 -11.29
C PRO A 49 -9.88 -2.77 -12.78
N ASN A 50 -10.46 -1.83 -13.52
CA ASN A 50 -10.23 -1.66 -14.95
C ASN A 50 -8.78 -1.28 -15.29
N GLU A 51 -8.10 -0.58 -14.37
CA GLU A 51 -6.73 -0.11 -14.52
C GLU A 51 -5.72 -1.05 -13.86
N HIS A 52 -6.17 -2.17 -13.27
CA HIS A 52 -5.32 -3.10 -12.52
C HIS A 52 -4.42 -2.40 -11.48
N THR A 53 -4.97 -1.38 -10.81
CA THR A 53 -4.22 -0.51 -9.91
C THR A 53 -4.83 -0.49 -8.50
N PHE A 54 -3.99 -0.66 -7.48
CA PHE A 54 -4.35 -0.47 -6.08
C PHE A 54 -3.73 0.82 -5.54
N TYR A 55 -4.43 1.44 -4.60
CA TYR A 55 -4.00 2.63 -3.89
C TYR A 55 -4.09 2.40 -2.39
N LEU A 56 -3.00 2.61 -1.66
CA LEU A 56 -2.99 2.55 -0.20
C LEU A 56 -2.53 3.88 0.38
N VAL A 57 -3.19 4.30 1.45
CA VAL A 57 -2.75 5.42 2.29
C VAL A 57 -2.40 4.83 3.65
N LEU A 58 -1.15 4.98 4.06
CA LEU A 58 -0.65 4.38 5.30
C LEU A 58 0.27 5.33 6.06
N ASP A 59 0.31 5.15 7.38
CA ASP A 59 1.39 5.62 8.24
C ASP A 59 2.33 4.45 8.53
N ALA A 60 3.64 4.70 8.58
CA ALA A 60 4.62 3.72 9.03
C ALA A 60 5.74 4.37 9.85
N GLU A 61 6.27 3.63 10.83
CA GLU A 61 7.43 4.06 11.62
C GLU A 61 8.74 4.00 10.80
N SER A 62 8.81 3.08 9.83
CA SER A 62 9.98 2.86 8.97
C SER A 62 9.56 2.50 7.54
N PHE A 63 10.48 2.65 6.58
CA PHE A 63 10.23 2.19 5.20
C PHE A 63 10.24 0.65 5.13
N GLU A 64 11.05 0.01 5.97
CA GLU A 64 11.12 -1.43 6.15
C GLU A 64 9.77 -2.02 6.58
N GLY A 65 9.02 -1.35 7.44
CA GLY A 65 7.65 -1.75 7.81
C GLY A 65 6.71 -1.75 6.60
N VAL A 66 6.82 -0.74 5.72
CA VAL A 66 6.05 -0.67 4.46
C VAL A 66 6.41 -1.84 3.53
N VAL A 67 7.71 -2.11 3.38
CA VAL A 67 8.18 -3.25 2.56
C VAL A 67 7.76 -4.58 3.16
N GLY A 68 7.73 -4.71 4.49
CA GLY A 68 7.23 -5.89 5.20
C GLY A 68 5.75 -6.13 4.95
N LEU A 69 4.92 -5.08 5.05
CA LEU A 69 3.50 -5.16 4.70
C LEU A 69 3.30 -5.58 3.24
N LEU A 70 4.06 -4.98 2.33
CA LEU A 70 3.97 -5.23 0.89
C LEU A 70 4.82 -6.42 0.42
N GLY A 71 5.41 -7.21 1.32
CA GLY A 71 6.25 -8.34 0.94
C GLY A 71 5.53 -9.36 0.03
N PRO A 72 6.23 -10.42 -0.42
CA PRO A 72 5.66 -11.44 -1.30
C PRO A 72 4.26 -11.92 -0.86
N PRO A 73 3.32 -12.15 -1.79
CA PRO A 73 3.49 -12.04 -3.25
C PRO A 73 3.28 -10.62 -3.79
N VAL A 74 2.92 -9.63 -2.96
CA VAL A 74 2.49 -8.30 -3.43
C VAL A 74 3.58 -7.61 -4.26
N LEU A 75 4.78 -7.44 -3.71
CA LEU A 75 5.93 -6.83 -4.41
C LEU A 75 6.56 -7.72 -5.50
N GLU A 76 6.17 -8.98 -5.61
CA GLU A 76 6.59 -9.86 -6.72
C GLU A 76 5.65 -9.72 -7.91
N ASP A 77 4.36 -9.56 -7.64
CA ASP A 77 3.30 -9.55 -8.64
C ASP A 77 2.95 -8.15 -9.16
N HIS A 78 3.35 -7.11 -8.44
CA HIS A 78 3.02 -5.71 -8.74
C HIS A 78 4.28 -4.86 -8.89
N GLU A 79 4.21 -3.89 -9.81
CA GLU A 79 5.07 -2.72 -9.78
C GLU A 79 4.57 -1.78 -8.68
N ALA A 80 5.46 -1.42 -7.75
CA ALA A 80 5.13 -0.56 -6.62
C ALA A 80 5.77 0.83 -6.75
N ASP A 81 4.95 1.86 -6.62
CA ASP A 81 5.35 3.25 -6.44
C ASP A 81 4.97 3.66 -5.01
N ILE A 82 5.98 3.82 -4.15
CA ILE A 82 5.83 4.12 -2.72
C ILE A 82 6.36 5.53 -2.49
N THR A 83 5.45 6.50 -2.36
CA THR A 83 5.81 7.91 -2.23
C THR A 83 5.64 8.37 -0.77
N PRO A 84 6.72 8.82 -0.08
CA PRO A 84 6.59 9.50 1.20
C PRO A 84 5.91 10.85 0.99
N VAL A 85 4.92 11.15 1.83
CA VAL A 85 4.13 12.38 1.77
C VAL A 85 4.04 13.02 3.16
N MET A 86 3.53 14.24 3.20
CA MET A 86 3.19 14.93 4.45
C MET A 86 1.81 15.58 4.33
N SER A 87 1.22 15.95 5.46
CA SER A 87 -0.03 16.72 5.44
C SER A 87 0.21 18.13 4.90
N ILE A 88 -0.83 18.74 4.34
CA ILE A 88 -0.77 20.14 3.92
C ILE A 88 -0.41 21.04 5.10
N VAL A 89 -0.99 20.81 6.28
CA VAL A 89 -0.65 21.55 7.51
C VAL A 89 0.84 21.42 7.84
N GLY A 90 1.39 20.19 7.84
CA GLY A 90 2.82 20.01 8.10
C GLY A 90 3.72 20.65 7.03
N ALA A 91 3.27 20.69 5.77
CA ALA A 91 3.98 21.42 4.73
C ALA A 91 3.94 22.94 4.98
N MET A 92 2.80 23.48 5.41
CA MET A 92 2.62 24.90 5.76
C MET A 92 3.53 25.31 6.93
N ASP A 93 3.63 24.46 7.96
CA ASP A 93 4.53 24.66 9.10
C ASP A 93 6.00 24.74 8.65
N VAL A 94 6.42 23.86 7.72
CA VAL A 94 7.80 23.84 7.18
C VAL A 94 8.13 25.09 6.38
N ILE A 95 7.17 25.63 5.62
CA ILE A 95 7.37 26.83 4.80
C ILE A 95 7.02 28.14 5.54
N GLY A 96 6.57 28.06 6.80
CA GLY A 96 6.30 29.21 7.66
C GLY A 96 5.05 30.01 7.31
N ILE A 97 4.01 29.35 6.78
CA ILE A 97 2.70 29.96 6.53
C ILE A 97 1.76 29.54 7.67
N GLU A 98 1.46 30.46 8.59
CA GLU A 98 0.47 30.32 9.67
C GLU A 98 -0.97 30.62 9.19
#